data_AF-A0A8S3ADI3-F1
#
_entry.id   AF-A0A8S3ADI3-F1
#
_cell.length_a   1.000
_cell.length_b   1.000
_cell.length_c   1.000
_cell.angle_alpha   90.00
_cell.angle_beta   90.00
_cell.angle_gamma   90.00
#
_symmetry.space_group_name_H-M   'P 1'
#
loop_
_entity.id
_entity.type
_entity.pdbx_description
1 polymer ?
#
loop_
_entity_poly.entity_id
_entity_poly.type
_entity_poly.pdbx_seq_one_letter_code
_entity_poly.pdbx_strand_id
1 'polypeptide(L)'
;RIESQQTLDSFCNEQRQTFINDRLEQLNRLRTNVEELACVQDATQQNTNSIKTSIDWIEQDINKIRFNFRPLLIDEHLIVRRSQDLLPFSPSNQAIELTDSSYAVLAGNKQHVLVHREPTLCLLDRQLTIIKETPWPLDDISDICWSSVLNRF
;
A
#
# COMPACT_ATOMS: atom_id res chain seq x y z
N ARG A 1 -62.39 -5.47 -57.67
CA ARG A 1 -61.96 -6.74 -57.04
C ARG A 1 -60.46 -6.96 -57.19
N ILE A 2 -59.86 -6.71 -58.37
CA ILE A 2 -58.40 -6.82 -58.58
C ILE A 2 -57.63 -5.70 -57.85
N GLU A 3 -58.06 -4.45 -57.98
CA GLU A 3 -57.41 -3.30 -57.30
C GLU A 3 -57.45 -3.43 -55.78
N SER A 4 -58.61 -3.79 -55.21
CA SER A 4 -58.75 -4.03 -53.76
C SER A 4 -57.81 -5.13 -53.23
N GLN A 5 -57.44 -6.08 -54.08
CA GLN A 5 -56.55 -7.19 -53.72
C GLN A 5 -55.08 -6.73 -53.77
N GLN A 6 -54.72 -5.94 -54.78
CA GLN A 6 -53.40 -5.30 -54.88
C GLN A 6 -53.11 -4.33 -53.73
N THR A 7 -54.11 -3.56 -53.29
CA THR A 7 -53.95 -2.64 -52.15
C THR A 7 -53.74 -3.41 -50.83
N LEU A 8 -54.46 -4.51 -50.63
CA LEU A 8 -54.31 -5.36 -49.44
C LEU A 8 -52.92 -6.00 -49.40
N ASP A 9 -52.46 -6.53 -50.53
CA ASP A 9 -51.14 -7.16 -50.64
C ASP A 9 -50.01 -6.14 -50.40
N SER A 10 -50.16 -4.92 -50.94
CA SER A 10 -49.24 -3.80 -50.66
C SER A 10 -49.18 -3.48 -49.16
N PHE A 11 -50.33 -3.36 -48.51
CA PHE A 11 -50.41 -3.05 -47.09
C PHE A 11 -49.79 -4.15 -46.22
N CYS A 12 -50.07 -5.42 -46.51
CA CYS A 12 -49.48 -6.54 -45.80
C CYS A 12 -47.96 -6.60 -45.98
N ASN A 13 -47.45 -6.31 -47.17
CA ASN A 13 -46.02 -6.25 -47.43
C ASN A 13 -45.34 -5.07 -46.71
N GLU A 14 -45.99 -3.91 -46.66
CA GLU A 14 -45.48 -2.75 -45.94
C GLU A 14 -45.42 -2.99 -44.43
N GLN A 15 -46.45 -3.61 -43.84
CA GLN A 15 -46.43 -3.98 -42.42
C GLN A 15 -45.35 -5.01 -42.09
N ARG A 16 -45.11 -5.97 -43.01
CA ARG A 16 -44.03 -6.96 -42.88
C ARG A 16 -42.64 -6.29 -42.97
N GLN A 17 -42.44 -5.46 -44.00
CA GLN A 17 -41.61 -4.24 -44.01
C GLN A 17 -41.15 -3.74 -42.66
N THR A 18 -42.06 -3.01 -42.03
CA THR A 18 -41.81 -2.26 -40.82
C THR A 18 -41.45 -3.19 -39.67
N PHE A 19 -42.16 -4.32 -39.52
CA PHE A 19 -41.87 -5.28 -38.47
C PHE A 19 -40.46 -5.86 -38.58
N ILE A 20 -40.02 -6.23 -39.79
CA ILE A 20 -38.68 -6.77 -40.00
C ILE A 20 -37.62 -5.71 -39.71
N ASN A 21 -37.83 -4.47 -40.18
CA ASN A 21 -36.90 -3.37 -39.95
C ASN A 21 -36.77 -3.04 -38.46
N ASP A 22 -37.88 -2.96 -37.72
CA ASP A 22 -37.88 -2.71 -36.27
C ASP A 22 -37.10 -3.79 -35.51
N ARG A 23 -37.27 -5.07 -35.91
CA ARG A 23 -36.53 -6.17 -35.29
C ARG A 23 -35.05 -6.13 -35.62
N LEU A 24 -34.69 -5.79 -36.85
CA LEU A 24 -33.29 -5.61 -37.24
C LEU A 24 -32.64 -4.46 -36.48
N GLU A 25 -33.35 -3.35 -36.29
CA GLU A 25 -32.85 -2.22 -35.50
C GLU A 25 -32.62 -2.61 -34.04
N GLN A 26 -33.57 -3.32 -33.43
CA GLN A 26 -33.41 -3.82 -32.06
C GLN A 26 -32.21 -4.76 -31.92
N LEU A 27 -32.02 -5.67 -32.89
CA LEU A 27 -30.88 -6.58 -32.90
C LEU A 27 -29.56 -5.84 -33.05
N ASN A 28 -29.50 -4.83 -33.91
CA ASN A 28 -28.31 -4.00 -34.08
C ASN A 28 -27.98 -3.23 -32.80
N ARG A 29 -28.98 -2.62 -32.14
CA ARG A 29 -28.78 -1.96 -30.85
C ARG A 29 -28.26 -2.92 -29.78
N LEU A 30 -28.85 -4.13 -29.70
CA LEU A 30 -28.40 -5.15 -28.75
C LEU A 30 -26.95 -5.57 -29.04
N ARG A 31 -26.61 -5.76 -30.31
CA ARG A 31 -25.25 -6.10 -30.73
C ARG A 31 -24.25 -5.03 -30.31
N THR A 32 -24.52 -3.75 -30.58
CA THR A 32 -23.64 -2.65 -30.17
C THR A 32 -23.46 -2.63 -28.65
N ASN A 33 -24.53 -2.80 -27.88
CA ASN A 33 -24.43 -2.85 -26.41
C ASN A 33 -23.56 -4.01 -25.92
N VAL A 34 -23.65 -5.19 -26.57
CA VAL A 34 -22.80 -6.35 -26.22
C VAL A 34 -21.34 -6.08 -26.55
N GLU A 35 -21.05 -5.46 -27.70
CA GLU A 35 -19.69 -5.07 -28.09
C GLU A 35 -19.09 -4.05 -27.11
N GLU A 36 -19.88 -3.07 -26.66
CA GLU A 36 -19.46 -2.10 -25.63
C GLU A 36 -19.18 -2.78 -24.28
N LEU A 37 -20.07 -3.66 -23.82
CA LEU A 37 -19.88 -4.40 -22.57
C LEU A 37 -18.64 -5.30 -22.61
N ALA A 38 -18.36 -5.93 -23.75
CA ALA A 38 -17.15 -6.73 -23.93
C ALA A 38 -15.89 -5.87 -23.78
N CYS A 39 -15.87 -4.69 -24.38
CA CYS A 39 -14.74 -3.74 -24.26
C CYS A 39 -14.52 -3.30 -22.81
N VAL A 40 -15.61 -2.95 -22.10
CA VAL A 40 -15.53 -2.59 -20.66
C VAL A 40 -15.02 -3.76 -19.82
N GLN A 41 -15.46 -4.98 -20.12
CA GLN A 41 -15.01 -6.18 -19.42
C GLN A 41 -13.51 -6.43 -19.62
N ASP A 42 -13.00 -6.29 -20.85
CA ASP A 42 -11.58 -6.45 -21.15
C ASP A 42 -10.72 -5.41 -20.41
N ALA A 43 -11.14 -4.14 -20.43
CA ALA A 43 -10.45 -3.08 -19.68
C ALA A 43 -10.45 -3.34 -18.16
N THR A 44 -11.56 -3.83 -17.62
CA THR A 44 -11.68 -4.18 -16.20
C THR A 44 -10.78 -5.36 -15.83
N GLN A 45 -10.69 -6.37 -16.70
CA GLN A 45 -9.81 -7.52 -16.51
C GLN A 45 -8.33 -7.09 -16.50
N GLN A 46 -7.94 -6.20 -17.41
CA GLN A 46 -6.60 -5.66 -17.46
C GLN A 46 -6.24 -4.89 -16.17
N ASN A 47 -7.15 -4.03 -15.70
CA ASN A 47 -6.97 -3.30 -14.43
C ASN A 47 -6.82 -4.25 -13.24
N THR A 48 -7.64 -5.30 -13.17
CA THR A 48 -7.59 -6.32 -12.12
C THR A 48 -6.24 -7.04 -12.11
N ASN A 49 -5.74 -7.41 -13.28
CA ASN A 49 -4.42 -8.06 -13.40
C ASN A 49 -3.28 -7.12 -12.95
N SER A 50 -3.38 -5.82 -13.27
CA SER A 50 -2.41 -4.81 -12.83
C SER A 50 -2.38 -4.69 -11.31
N ILE A 51 -3.54 -4.56 -10.67
CA ILE A 51 -3.67 -4.48 -9.21
C ILE A 51 -3.11 -5.73 -8.54
N LYS A 52 -3.42 -6.92 -9.07
CA LYS A 52 -2.89 -8.18 -8.55
C LYS A 52 -1.36 -8.19 -8.56
N THR A 53 -0.77 -7.76 -9.67
CA THR A 53 0.69 -7.66 -9.81
C THR A 53 1.27 -6.70 -8.77
N SER A 54 0.64 -5.53 -8.55
CA SER A 54 1.08 -4.58 -7.52
C SER A 54 1.00 -5.15 -6.10
N ILE A 55 -0.04 -5.93 -5.78
CA ILE A 55 -0.18 -6.61 -4.49
C ILE A 55 0.96 -7.62 -4.30
N ASP A 56 1.24 -8.44 -5.32
CA ASP A 56 2.32 -9.44 -5.27
C ASP A 56 3.68 -8.76 -5.01
N TRP A 57 3.94 -7.59 -5.62
CA TRP A 57 5.14 -6.79 -5.34
C TRP A 57 5.20 -6.29 -3.90
N ILE A 58 4.10 -5.75 -3.37
CA ILE A 58 4.02 -5.27 -1.99
C ILE A 58 4.26 -6.41 -1.00
N GLU A 59 3.69 -7.59 -1.23
CA GLU A 59 3.89 -8.76 -0.38
C GLU A 59 5.36 -9.22 -0.38
N GLN A 60 6.04 -9.17 -1.52
CA GLN A 60 7.47 -9.48 -1.61
C GLN A 60 8.30 -8.49 -0.81
N ASP A 61 8.00 -7.19 -0.90
CA ASP A 61 8.75 -6.17 -0.17
C ASP A 61 8.51 -6.25 1.35
N ILE A 62 7.28 -6.50 1.79
CA ILE A 62 6.98 -6.78 3.20
C ILE A 62 7.78 -7.99 3.70
N ASN A 63 7.88 -9.05 2.90
CA ASN A 63 8.64 -10.24 3.27
C ASN A 63 10.16 -9.96 3.38
N LYS A 64 10.72 -9.04 2.58
CA LYS A 64 12.12 -8.60 2.72
C LYS A 64 12.34 -7.79 3.99
N ILE A 65 11.35 -6.99 4.40
CA ILE A 65 11.41 -6.10 5.58
C ILE A 65 11.10 -6.87 6.87
N ARG A 66 10.85 -8.18 6.82
CA ARG A 66 10.54 -8.99 8.00
C ARG A 66 11.77 -9.15 8.90
N PHE A 67 12.01 -8.16 9.76
CA PHE A 67 13.11 -8.12 10.71
C PHE A 67 12.96 -9.26 11.73
N ASN A 68 13.92 -10.18 11.72
CA ASN A 68 14.09 -11.17 12.78
C ASN A 68 14.72 -10.48 13.99
N PHE A 69 13.90 -9.81 14.79
CA PHE A 69 14.33 -9.30 16.09
C PHE A 69 14.62 -10.48 17.02
N ARG A 70 15.88 -10.89 17.09
CA ARG A 70 16.35 -11.73 18.18
C ARG A 70 16.68 -10.80 19.35
N PRO A 71 16.03 -10.96 20.51
CA PRO A 71 16.41 -10.20 21.69
C PRO A 71 17.87 -10.48 21.99
N LEU A 72 18.70 -9.44 21.98
CA LEU A 72 20.07 -9.54 22.43
C LEU A 72 20.03 -9.71 23.95
N LEU A 73 20.19 -10.94 24.42
CA LEU A 73 20.38 -11.24 25.83
C LEU A 73 21.81 -10.81 26.19
N ILE A 74 21.98 -9.53 26.52
CA ILE A 74 23.24 -9.04 27.07
C ILE A 74 23.31 -9.52 28.51
N ASP A 75 24.27 -10.39 28.79
CA ASP A 75 24.70 -10.69 30.15
C ASP A 75 25.32 -9.40 30.74
N GLU A 76 24.77 -8.91 31.85
CA GLU A 76 25.25 -7.70 32.52
C GLU A 76 26.74 -7.80 32.89
N HIS A 77 27.25 -9.03 33.08
CA HIS A 77 28.67 -9.28 33.37
C HIS A 77 29.60 -9.06 32.17
N LEU A 78 29.07 -8.92 30.94
CA LEU A 78 29.83 -8.64 29.72
C LEU A 78 29.84 -7.16 29.33
N ILE A 79 29.13 -6.30 30.06
CA ILE A 79 29.13 -4.86 29.82
C ILE A 79 30.39 -4.24 30.44
N VAL A 80 31.50 -4.28 29.71
CA VAL A 80 32.72 -3.55 30.08
C VAL A 80 32.51 -2.07 29.79
N ARG A 81 32.10 -1.31 30.81
CA ARG A 81 32.15 0.16 30.77
C ARG A 81 33.61 0.57 30.73
N ARG A 82 34.13 0.94 29.57
CA ARG A 82 35.41 1.67 29.50
C ARG A 82 35.16 3.05 30.12
N SER A 83 35.55 3.21 31.38
CA SER A 83 35.80 4.51 31.97
C SER A 83 36.85 5.22 31.11
N GLN A 84 36.42 6.20 30.33
CA GLN A 84 37.31 7.05 29.55
C GLN A 84 38.02 8.00 30.50
N ASP A 85 39.22 7.60 30.91
CA ASP A 85 40.26 8.58 31.19
C ASP A 85 40.65 9.20 29.84
N LEU A 86 40.37 10.50 29.73
CA LEU A 86 40.75 11.39 28.64
C LEU A 86 42.27 11.32 28.42
N LEU A 87 42.77 10.94 27.23
CA LEU A 87 44.10 11.28 26.66
C LEU A 87 44.18 10.80 25.18
N PRO A 88 45.13 11.33 24.36
CA PRO A 88 44.84 11.93 23.06
C PRO A 88 44.81 10.93 21.90
N PHE A 89 43.83 11.09 21.02
CA PHE A 89 43.64 10.25 19.83
C PHE A 89 44.80 10.35 18.84
N SER A 90 45.31 9.21 18.39
CA SER A 90 46.00 9.08 17.10
C SER A 90 44.95 8.73 16.02
N PRO A 91 45.01 9.32 14.81
CA PRO A 91 43.92 9.24 13.86
C PRO A 91 44.07 7.99 13.01
N SER A 92 43.28 6.96 13.31
CA SER A 92 42.95 5.95 12.30
C SER A 92 41.73 5.18 12.77
N ASN A 93 40.55 5.64 12.39
CA ASN A 93 39.42 4.76 12.13
C ASN A 93 38.63 5.41 11.00
N GLN A 94 38.65 4.75 9.86
CA GLN A 94 37.89 5.09 8.68
C GLN A 94 36.41 5.15 9.08
N ALA A 95 35.82 6.35 9.07
CA ALA A 95 34.39 6.49 9.23
C ALA A 95 33.72 5.83 8.02
N ILE A 96 32.87 4.84 8.27
CA ILE A 96 31.99 4.31 7.25
C ILE A 96 30.93 5.39 7.04
N GLU A 97 31.02 6.10 5.91
CA GLU A 97 29.93 6.96 5.46
C GLU A 97 28.74 6.06 5.13
N LEU A 98 27.78 6.01 6.04
CA LEU A 98 26.46 5.47 5.74
C LEU A 98 25.72 6.52 4.93
N THR A 99 25.73 6.35 3.62
CA THR A 99 24.86 7.08 2.72
C THR A 99 23.41 6.65 2.92
N ASP A 100 22.53 7.64 2.84
CA ASP A 100 21.07 7.62 2.94
C ASP A 100 20.42 7.75 4.33
N SER A 101 20.01 9.00 4.52
CA SER A 101 19.07 9.58 5.45
C SER A 101 17.69 8.90 5.47
N SER A 102 17.45 8.06 6.46
CA SER A 102 16.17 8.04 7.20
C SER A 102 16.32 7.23 8.49
N TYR A 103 17.16 7.69 9.41
CA TYR A 103 17.21 7.09 10.74
C TYR A 103 16.01 7.59 11.54
N ALA A 104 14.88 6.88 11.47
CA ALA A 104 13.89 7.01 12.52
C ALA A 104 14.54 6.46 13.79
N VAL A 105 14.65 7.27 14.82
CA VAL A 105 15.24 6.81 16.07
C VAL A 105 14.21 5.97 16.81
N LEU A 106 14.60 4.72 17.08
CA LEU A 106 13.74 3.67 17.60
C LEU A 106 14.28 3.16 18.93
N ALA A 107 13.42 3.07 19.94
CA ALA A 107 13.67 2.30 21.13
C ALA A 107 12.52 1.34 21.38
N GLY A 108 12.81 0.08 21.68
CA GLY A 108 11.77 -0.91 21.95
C GLY A 108 11.99 -1.66 23.25
N ASN A 109 10.91 -2.12 23.83
CA ASN A 109 10.92 -3.19 24.82
C ASN A 109 10.11 -4.40 24.30
N LYS A 110 9.83 -5.39 25.15
CA LYS A 110 9.10 -6.61 24.74
C LYS A 110 7.66 -6.35 24.29
N GLN A 111 7.07 -5.20 24.61
CA GLN A 111 5.64 -4.91 24.42
C GLN A 111 5.40 -3.70 23.50
N HIS A 112 6.33 -2.74 23.49
CA HIS A 112 6.14 -1.46 22.84
C HIS A 112 7.39 -1.01 22.08
N VAL A 113 7.17 -0.17 21.07
CA VAL A 113 8.22 0.50 20.31
C VAL A 113 7.95 2.00 20.34
N LEU A 114 8.95 2.79 20.69
CA LEU A 114 8.94 4.24 20.63
C LEU A 114 9.62 4.70 19.35
N VAL A 115 8.94 5.55 18.59
CA VAL A 115 9.39 6.04 17.29
C VAL A 115 9.38 7.56 17.31
N HIS A 116 10.49 8.17 16.93
CA HIS A 116 10.52 9.60 16.62
C HIS A 116 10.00 9.84 15.20
N ARG A 117 8.88 10.57 15.09
CA ARG A 117 8.28 11.05 13.86
C ARG A 117 8.08 12.54 14.00
N GLU A 118 9.05 13.35 13.59
CA GLU A 118 9.02 14.81 13.67
C GLU A 118 7.62 15.39 13.36
N PRO A 119 7.00 16.17 14.27
CA PRO A 119 7.49 16.70 15.56
C PRO A 119 6.98 15.91 16.79
N THR A 120 6.74 14.61 16.63
CA THR A 120 6.03 13.76 17.59
C THR A 120 6.80 12.50 17.95
N LEU A 121 6.61 12.07 19.19
CA LEU A 121 7.09 10.79 19.68
C LEU A 121 5.89 9.84 19.79
N CYS A 122 5.92 8.76 19.02
CA CYS A 122 4.84 7.78 18.92
C CYS A 122 5.21 6.50 19.66
N LEU A 123 4.35 6.05 20.56
CA LEU A 123 4.41 4.74 21.20
C LEU A 123 3.53 3.76 20.43
N LEU A 124 4.12 2.70 19.90
CA LEU A 124 3.48 1.64 19.12
C LEU A 124 3.36 0.36 19.94
N ASP A 125 2.27 -0.39 19.75
CA ASP A 125 2.13 -1.76 20.24
C ASP A 125 2.83 -2.78 19.31
N ARG A 126 2.73 -4.06 19.66
CA ARG A 126 3.27 -5.17 18.84
C ARG A 126 2.64 -5.30 17.45
N GLN A 127 1.46 -4.71 17.25
CA GLN A 127 0.73 -4.68 15.99
C GLN A 127 1.05 -3.39 15.19
N LEU A 128 2.00 -2.57 15.66
CA LEU A 128 2.35 -1.27 15.07
C LEU A 128 1.19 -0.27 15.11
N THR A 129 0.26 -0.43 16.06
CA THR A 129 -0.80 0.53 16.33
C THR A 129 -0.26 1.61 17.26
N ILE A 130 -0.56 2.86 16.94
CA ILE A 130 -0.20 4.01 17.79
C ILE A 130 -1.08 3.99 19.04
N ILE A 131 -0.46 3.72 20.19
CA ILE A 131 -1.10 3.76 21.51
C ILE A 131 -1.10 5.18 22.06
N LYS A 132 -0.01 5.92 21.84
CA LYS A 132 0.19 7.26 22.40
C LYS A 132 1.08 8.11 21.49
N GLU A 133 0.70 9.36 21.34
CA GLU A 133 1.53 10.38 20.69
C GLU A 133 1.77 11.52 21.66
N THR A 134 3.01 11.97 21.75
CA THR A 134 3.38 13.15 22.54
C THR A 134 4.18 14.11 21.67
N PRO A 135 3.82 15.39 21.60
CA PRO A 135 4.65 16.40 20.94
C PRO A 135 6.05 16.38 21.54
N TRP A 136 7.06 16.37 20.69
CA TRP A 136 8.46 16.44 21.10
C TRP A 136 9.01 17.82 20.70
N PRO A 137 9.15 18.75 21.67
CA PRO A 137 9.52 20.14 21.36
C PRO A 137 11.03 20.36 21.23
N LEU A 138 11.84 19.30 21.33
CA LEU A 138 13.30 19.37 21.27
C LEU A 138 13.78 18.93 19.88
N ASP A 139 15.02 19.31 19.53
CA ASP A 139 15.66 18.97 18.25
C ASP A 139 15.74 17.44 17.99
N ASP A 140 16.22 17.10 16.79
CA ASP A 140 16.45 15.74 16.31
C ASP A 140 17.00 14.81 17.40
N ILE A 141 16.25 13.75 17.66
CA ILE A 141 16.74 12.68 18.51
C ILE A 141 17.69 11.83 17.66
N SER A 142 18.94 11.64 18.11
CA SER A 142 19.93 10.82 17.40
C SER A 142 19.97 9.37 17.87
N ASP A 143 19.70 9.12 19.16
CA ASP A 143 19.74 7.79 19.78
C ASP A 143 18.73 7.71 20.94
N ILE A 144 17.73 6.83 20.84
CA ILE A 144 16.80 6.52 21.93
C ILE A 144 17.14 5.13 22.43
N CYS A 145 17.45 5.02 23.73
CA CYS A 145 17.55 3.76 24.43
C CYS A 145 16.39 3.64 25.40
N TRP A 146 15.74 2.47 25.46
CA TRP A 146 14.66 2.23 26.42
C TRP A 146 15.20 2.35 27.85
N SER A 147 14.90 3.48 28.51
CA SER A 147 15.37 3.78 29.87
C SER A 147 14.21 3.72 30.86
N SER A 148 14.53 3.68 32.15
CA SER A 148 13.52 3.78 33.22
C SER A 148 12.71 5.08 33.17
N VAL A 149 13.26 6.14 32.53
CA VAL A 149 12.56 7.40 32.27
C VAL A 149 11.53 7.23 31.16
N LEU A 150 11.89 6.53 30.07
CA LEU A 150 10.95 6.23 28.99
C LEU A 150 9.86 5.23 29.40
N ASN A 151 10.15 4.35 30.36
CA ASN A 151 9.16 3.43 30.92
C ASN A 151 8.06 4.14 31.75
N ARG A 152 8.19 5.45 32.01
CA ARG A 152 7.18 6.27 32.68
C ARG A 152 6.24 6.99 31.70
N PHE A 153 6.55 6.99 30.41
CA PHE A 153 5.62 7.43 29.37
C PHE A 153 4.48 6.43 29.22
#